data_AF-C6SWT8-F1
#
_entry.id   AF-C6SWT8-F1
#
_cell.length_a   1.000
_cell.length_b   1.000
_cell.length_c   1.000
_cell.angle_alpha   90.00
_cell.angle_beta   90.00
_cell.angle_gamma   90.00
#
_symmetry.space_group_name_H-M   'P 1'
#
loop_
_entity.id
_entity.type
_entity.pdbx_description
1 polymer ?
#
loop_
_entity_poly.entity_id
_entity_poly.type
_entity_poly.pdbx_seq_one_letter_code
_entity_poly.pdbx_strand_id
1 'polypeptide(L)'
;MSWCDSVQEPRILVAPDPGTDGNGLGQMISLRHPKSGNATQYLFVNGMLQELQWFKNLYGSWFLGDYITEDGRMYLSTPIDPVFIMLPIFEEARMKKGDDLGRFRQLDEILFIDGYPGYMQLMSAVENCMLVVSEVKEIGSSKFFRLDDSKVLRWLCYKVCQLKQTLPKLDKNYAVQSEKDTLIDAVSILESI
;
A
#
# COMPACT_ATOMS: atom_id res chain seq x y z
N MET A 1 -33.68 11.69 -23.40
CA MET A 1 -33.26 10.27 -23.38
C MET A 1 -31.86 10.23 -22.80
N SER A 2 -31.75 9.98 -21.50
CA SER A 2 -30.48 9.83 -20.78
C SER A 2 -30.08 8.36 -20.82
N TRP A 3 -29.28 8.01 -21.83
CA TRP A 3 -28.78 6.64 -22.01
C TRP A 3 -27.25 6.62 -21.90
N CYS A 4 -26.73 7.09 -20.77
CA CYS A 4 -25.33 6.86 -20.39
C CYS A 4 -25.18 7.10 -18.89
N ASP A 5 -25.60 6.13 -18.06
CA ASP A 5 -25.36 6.17 -16.62
C ASP A 5 -24.69 4.87 -16.11
N SER A 6 -24.20 4.01 -17.02
CA SER A 6 -23.62 2.73 -16.59
C SER A 6 -22.69 2.06 -17.60
N VAL A 7 -22.05 2.80 -18.50
CA VAL A 7 -20.90 2.26 -19.25
C VAL A 7 -19.66 2.83 -18.57
N GLN A 8 -19.04 2.04 -17.70
CA GLN A 8 -17.73 2.41 -17.18
C GLN A 8 -16.76 2.50 -18.35
N GLU A 9 -16.20 3.69 -18.58
CA GLU A 9 -15.14 3.87 -19.57
C GLU A 9 -14.00 2.88 -19.26
N PRO A 10 -13.51 2.14 -20.27
CA PRO A 10 -12.43 1.19 -20.05
C PRO A 10 -11.16 1.92 -19.63
N ARG A 11 -10.53 1.41 -18.56
CA ARG A 11 -9.27 1.93 -18.02
C ARG A 11 -8.15 0.95 -18.30
N ILE A 12 -6.97 1.47 -18.62
CA ILE A 12 -5.77 0.65 -18.82
C ILE A 12 -5.04 0.50 -17.50
N LEU A 13 -4.83 -0.74 -17.08
CA LEU A 13 -4.03 -1.11 -15.93
C LEU A 13 -2.90 -2.02 -16.38
N VAL A 14 -1.67 -1.67 -16.02
CA VAL A 14 -0.51 -2.56 -16.08
C VAL A 14 -0.36 -3.19 -14.70
N ALA A 15 -0.57 -4.50 -14.63
CA ALA A 15 -0.49 -5.28 -13.40
C ALA A 15 0.35 -6.56 -13.58
N PRO A 16 0.90 -7.12 -12.49
CA PRO A 16 1.54 -8.43 -12.54
C PRO A 16 0.60 -9.50 -13.11
N ASP A 17 1.15 -10.43 -13.88
CA ASP A 17 0.40 -11.57 -14.41
C ASP A 17 -0.20 -12.38 -13.24
N PRO A 18 -1.54 -12.48 -13.15
CA PRO A 18 -2.18 -13.19 -12.06
C PRO A 18 -1.97 -14.71 -12.09
N GLY A 19 -1.46 -15.28 -13.20
CA GLY A 19 -1.30 -16.74 -13.37
C GLY A 19 -2.54 -17.43 -13.96
N THR A 20 -2.41 -18.73 -14.26
CA THR A 20 -3.43 -19.53 -14.98
C THR A 20 -4.46 -20.22 -14.09
N ASP A 21 -4.29 -20.15 -12.77
CA ASP A 21 -5.23 -20.73 -11.82
C ASP A 21 -6.48 -19.85 -11.78
N GLY A 22 -7.60 -20.34 -12.31
CA GLY A 22 -8.84 -19.61 -12.65
C GLY A 22 -9.57 -18.83 -11.53
N ASN A 23 -8.91 -18.54 -10.41
CA ASN A 23 -9.32 -17.62 -9.36
C ASN A 23 -8.55 -16.27 -9.41
N GLY A 24 -7.66 -16.08 -10.40
CA GLY A 24 -6.68 -14.98 -10.49
C GLY A 24 -7.19 -13.58 -10.84
N LEU A 25 -8.47 -13.28 -10.70
CA LEU A 25 -8.91 -11.88 -10.83
C LEU A 25 -8.57 -11.16 -9.51
N GLY A 26 -7.47 -10.40 -9.51
CA GLY A 26 -7.09 -9.56 -8.38
C GLY A 26 -8.28 -8.73 -7.88
N GLN A 27 -8.45 -8.67 -6.57
CA GLN A 27 -9.59 -8.02 -5.95
C GLN A 27 -9.26 -6.55 -5.66
N MET A 28 -10.11 -5.64 -6.12
CA MET A 28 -10.05 -4.24 -5.74
C MET A 28 -10.60 -4.08 -4.32
N ILE A 29 -9.79 -3.55 -3.42
CA ILE A 29 -10.15 -3.32 -2.02
C ILE A 29 -9.97 -1.85 -1.65
N SER A 30 -10.91 -1.32 -0.87
CA SER A 30 -10.84 0.06 -0.36
C SER A 30 -10.25 0.05 1.04
N LEU A 31 -9.14 0.77 1.24
CA LEU A 31 -8.45 0.95 2.52
C LEU A 31 -8.22 2.44 2.77
N ARG A 32 -7.75 2.80 3.96
CA ARG A 32 -7.30 4.18 4.23
C ARG A 32 -5.86 4.36 3.76
N HIS A 33 -5.61 5.46 3.05
CA HIS A 33 -4.25 5.86 2.71
C HIS A 33 -3.44 6.13 3.98
N PRO A 34 -2.23 5.57 4.13
CA PRO A 34 -1.54 5.56 5.42
C PRO A 34 -1.09 6.94 5.92
N LYS A 35 -0.91 7.91 5.01
CA LYS A 35 -0.51 9.29 5.34
C LYS A 35 -1.70 10.23 5.54
N SER A 36 -2.77 10.07 4.74
CA SER A 36 -3.87 11.04 4.68
C SER A 36 -5.17 10.55 5.30
N GLY A 37 -5.32 9.24 5.53
CA GLY A 37 -6.55 8.63 6.06
C GLY A 37 -7.70 8.54 5.04
N ASN A 38 -7.55 9.12 3.84
CA ASN A 38 -8.58 9.10 2.80
C ASN A 38 -8.80 7.70 2.24
N ALA A 39 -10.02 7.44 1.74
CA ALA A 39 -10.33 6.20 1.06
C ALA A 39 -9.51 6.07 -0.24
N THR A 40 -8.74 4.99 -0.35
CA THR A 40 -7.88 4.69 -1.50
C THR A 40 -8.09 3.24 -1.94
N GLN A 41 -8.07 3.04 -3.25
CA GLN A 41 -8.20 1.72 -3.87
C GLN A 41 -6.84 1.03 -3.97
N TYR A 42 -6.81 -0.24 -3.60
CA TYR A 42 -5.66 -1.13 -3.72
C TYR A 42 -6.07 -2.38 -4.48
N LEU A 43 -5.12 -3.02 -5.14
CA LEU A 43 -5.32 -4.30 -5.80
C LEU A 43 -4.70 -5.40 -4.93
N PHE A 44 -5.51 -6.35 -4.48
CA PHE A 44 -5.06 -7.53 -3.77
C PHE A 44 -5.05 -8.73 -4.71
N VAL A 45 -3.85 -9.22 -5.02
CA VAL A 45 -3.66 -10.30 -6.00
C VAL A 45 -2.57 -11.26 -5.50
N ASN A 46 -2.83 -12.57 -5.56
CA ASN A 46 -1.88 -13.61 -5.16
C ASN A 46 -1.27 -13.41 -3.76
N GLY A 47 -2.08 -12.95 -2.80
CA GLY A 47 -1.62 -12.70 -1.42
C GLY A 47 -0.77 -11.45 -1.24
N MET A 48 -0.55 -10.66 -2.31
CA MET A 48 0.21 -9.42 -2.29
C MET A 48 -0.71 -8.22 -2.47
N LEU A 49 -0.48 -7.20 -1.65
CA LEU A 49 -1.14 -5.91 -1.78
C LEU A 49 -0.37 -5.04 -2.77
N GLN A 50 -1.08 -4.44 -3.71
CA GLN A 50 -0.53 -3.52 -4.70
C GLN A 50 -1.20 -2.16 -4.55
N GLU A 51 -0.40 -1.10 -4.53
CA GLU A 51 -0.89 0.27 -4.65
C GLU A 51 -1.14 0.61 -6.12
N LEU A 52 -2.11 1.48 -6.38
CA LEU A 52 -2.45 1.93 -7.72
C LEU A 52 -1.89 3.34 -7.93
N GLN A 53 -0.89 3.43 -8.79
CA GLN A 53 -0.38 4.70 -9.29
C GLN A 53 -1.02 4.98 -10.64
N TRP A 54 -1.15 6.25 -11.00
CA TRP A 54 -1.65 6.62 -12.31
C TRP A 54 -0.83 7.76 -12.91
N PHE A 55 -0.73 7.74 -14.23
CA PHE A 55 -0.08 8.76 -15.01
C PHE A 55 -0.99 9.18 -16.16
N LYS A 56 -0.94 10.47 -16.51
CA LYS A 56 -1.65 11.04 -17.66
C LYS A 56 -0.72 11.99 -18.39
N ASN A 57 -0.49 11.75 -19.67
CA ASN A 57 0.15 12.74 -20.53
C ASN A 57 -0.88 13.79 -20.99
N LEU A 58 -0.45 15.03 -21.20
CA LEU A 58 -1.31 16.06 -21.78
C LEU A 58 -1.72 15.64 -23.20
N TYR A 59 -3.02 15.71 -23.49
CA TYR A 59 -3.61 15.33 -24.78
C TYR A 59 -3.39 13.85 -25.19
N GLY A 60 -3.34 12.93 -24.23
CA GLY A 60 -3.30 11.49 -24.49
C GLY A 60 -4.68 10.86 -24.71
N SER A 61 -4.77 9.85 -25.57
CA SER A 61 -5.93 8.95 -25.72
C SER A 61 -5.44 7.53 -26.03
N TRP A 62 -6.28 6.53 -25.79
CA TRP A 62 -5.97 5.13 -26.06
C TRP A 62 -6.86 4.56 -27.16
N PHE A 63 -6.27 3.80 -28.07
CA PHE A 63 -6.98 3.02 -29.08
C PHE A 63 -7.07 1.58 -28.56
N LEU A 64 -8.27 1.13 -28.22
CA LEU A 64 -8.57 -0.17 -27.62
C LEU A 64 -9.40 -1.00 -28.60
N GLY A 65 -8.71 -1.70 -29.51
CA GLY A 65 -9.37 -2.44 -30.57
C GLY A 65 -10.16 -1.50 -31.49
N ASP A 66 -11.48 -1.60 -31.44
CA ASP A 66 -12.45 -0.81 -32.21
C ASP A 66 -13.02 0.41 -31.43
N TYR A 67 -12.57 0.64 -30.20
CA TYR A 67 -12.98 1.80 -29.37
C TYR A 67 -11.82 2.75 -29.08
N ILE A 68 -12.15 4.01 -28.77
CA ILE A 68 -11.19 5.03 -28.33
C ILE A 68 -11.57 5.46 -26.91
N THR A 69 -10.57 5.52 -26.02
CA THR A 69 -10.71 6.11 -24.68
C THR A 69 -10.04 7.48 -24.65
N GLU A 70 -10.83 8.53 -24.48
CA GLU A 70 -10.36 9.91 -24.44
C GLU A 70 -9.58 10.26 -23.16
N ASP A 71 -9.76 9.51 -22.05
CA ASP A 71 -9.10 9.84 -20.78
C ASP A 71 -7.57 9.77 -20.86
N GLY A 72 -7.00 8.88 -21.68
CA GLY A 72 -5.55 8.77 -21.86
C GLY A 72 -4.74 8.41 -20.60
N ARG A 73 -5.41 8.13 -19.47
CA ARG A 73 -4.77 7.71 -18.23
C ARG A 73 -4.28 6.27 -18.35
N MET A 74 -3.16 6.01 -17.70
CA MET A 74 -2.65 4.66 -17.50
C MET A 74 -2.46 4.44 -16.00
N TYR A 75 -2.91 3.30 -15.52
CA TYR A 75 -2.71 2.84 -14.16
C TYR A 75 -1.58 1.82 -14.11
N LEU A 76 -0.81 1.87 -13.03
CA LEU A 76 0.24 0.93 -12.68
C LEU A 76 -0.11 0.35 -11.31
N SER A 77 -0.10 -0.97 -11.18
CA SER A 77 -0.13 -1.60 -9.85
C SER A 77 1.28 -1.99 -9.43
N THR A 78 1.75 -1.46 -8.30
CA THR A 78 3.08 -1.75 -7.76
C THR A 78 2.96 -2.40 -6.38
N PRO A 79 3.81 -3.38 -6.04
CA PRO A 79 3.73 -4.02 -4.73
C PRO A 79 4.01 -3.00 -3.63
N ILE A 80 3.14 -2.97 -2.61
CA ILE A 80 3.35 -2.15 -1.42
C ILE A 80 3.57 -3.03 -0.20
N ASP A 81 4.50 -2.65 0.69
CA ASP A 81 4.68 -3.34 1.96
C ASP A 81 3.44 -3.10 2.85
N PRO A 82 2.69 -4.14 3.24
CA PRO A 82 1.48 -4.00 4.05
C PRO A 82 1.72 -3.31 5.39
N VAL A 83 2.94 -3.35 5.93
CA VAL A 83 3.27 -2.67 7.20
C VAL A 83 2.96 -1.18 7.10
N PHE A 84 3.24 -0.51 5.98
CA PHE A 84 2.92 0.91 5.82
C PHE A 84 1.42 1.19 5.98
N ILE A 85 0.56 0.34 5.42
CA ILE A 85 -0.90 0.46 5.53
C ILE A 85 -1.39 0.20 6.96
N MET A 86 -0.73 -0.72 7.67
CA MET A 86 -1.13 -1.17 9.00
C MET A 86 -0.61 -0.30 10.15
N LEU A 87 0.50 0.43 9.95
CA LEU A 87 1.06 1.32 10.98
C LEU A 87 0.02 2.29 11.60
N PRO A 88 -0.72 3.12 10.83
CA PRO A 88 -1.70 4.04 11.42
C PRO A 88 -2.85 3.29 12.10
N ILE A 89 -3.23 2.12 11.58
CA ILE A 89 -4.29 1.29 12.18
C ILE A 89 -3.86 0.73 13.53
N PHE A 90 -2.63 0.22 13.64
CA PHE A 90 -2.09 -0.28 14.90
C PHE A 90 -1.80 0.85 15.89
N GLU A 91 -1.43 2.05 15.39
CA GLU A 91 -1.28 3.25 16.21
C GLU A 91 -2.60 3.65 16.86
N GLU A 92 -3.68 3.74 16.08
CA GLU A 92 -5.02 4.02 16.59
C GLU A 92 -5.48 2.93 17.58
N ALA A 93 -5.28 1.66 17.22
CA ALA A 93 -5.75 0.53 18.00
C ALA A 93 -5.02 0.35 19.34
N ARG A 94 -3.74 0.74 19.46
CA ARG A 94 -3.02 0.63 20.74
C ARG A 94 -3.56 1.58 21.81
N MET A 95 -4.41 2.56 21.46
CA MET A 95 -5.05 3.49 22.42
C MET A 95 -4.05 4.14 23.39
N LYS A 96 -2.88 4.51 22.87
CA LYS A 96 -1.81 5.17 23.63
C LYS A 96 -2.31 6.52 24.18
N LYS A 97 -2.04 6.79 25.46
CA LYS A 97 -2.38 8.05 26.13
C LYS A 97 -1.19 8.55 26.93
N GLY A 98 -0.71 9.76 26.62
CA GLY A 98 0.49 10.31 27.25
C GLY A 98 1.69 9.38 27.07
N ASP A 99 2.36 9.04 28.17
CA ASP A 99 3.57 8.22 28.19
C ASP A 99 3.30 6.70 28.29
N ASP A 100 2.03 6.26 28.25
CA ASP A 100 1.71 4.82 28.20
C ASP A 100 2.20 4.20 26.89
N LEU A 101 2.60 2.93 26.91
CA LEU A 101 2.99 2.17 25.72
C LEU A 101 1.78 1.70 24.87
N GLY A 102 0.57 1.85 25.40
CA GLY A 102 -0.67 1.37 24.81
C GLY A 102 -1.03 -0.06 25.23
N ARG A 103 -2.16 -0.53 24.69
CA ARG A 103 -2.78 -1.82 25.03
C ARG A 103 -2.48 -2.88 23.98
N PHE A 104 -2.42 -4.12 24.46
CA PHE A 104 -2.44 -5.31 23.61
C PHE A 104 -3.87 -5.57 23.13
N ARG A 105 -4.03 -5.87 21.85
CA ARG A 105 -5.32 -6.19 21.22
C ARG A 105 -5.20 -7.37 20.28
N GLN A 106 -6.31 -8.06 20.03
CA GLN A 106 -6.33 -9.14 19.06
C GLN A 106 -6.33 -8.60 17.63
N LEU A 107 -5.82 -9.37 16.67
CA LEU A 107 -5.66 -8.91 15.30
C LEU A 107 -7.01 -8.65 14.61
N ASP A 108 -8.01 -9.47 14.86
CA ASP A 108 -9.39 -9.29 14.39
C ASP A 108 -10.01 -8.00 14.92
N GLU A 109 -9.82 -7.68 16.21
CA GLU A 109 -10.25 -6.42 16.80
C GLU A 109 -9.56 -5.21 16.19
N ILE A 110 -8.26 -5.30 15.87
CA ILE A 110 -7.49 -4.21 15.26
C ILE A 110 -7.94 -3.95 13.83
N LEU A 111 -8.20 -5.01 13.06
CA LEU A 111 -8.55 -4.92 11.65
C LEU A 111 -10.05 -4.65 11.42
N PHE A 112 -10.87 -4.66 12.48
CA PHE A 112 -12.29 -4.33 12.38
C PHE A 112 -12.48 -2.81 12.31
N ILE A 113 -12.43 -2.29 11.08
CA ILE A 113 -12.56 -0.86 10.81
C ILE A 113 -13.89 -0.57 10.14
N ASP A 114 -14.71 0.25 10.80
CA ASP A 114 -16.02 0.65 10.28
C ASP A 114 -15.88 1.36 8.92
N GLY A 115 -16.71 0.95 7.96
CA GLY A 115 -16.67 1.41 6.57
C GLY A 115 -15.56 0.83 5.69
N TYR A 116 -14.63 0.03 6.23
CA TYR A 116 -13.49 -0.53 5.48
C TYR A 116 -13.34 -2.06 5.69
N PRO A 117 -14.21 -2.88 5.09
CA PRO A 117 -14.13 -4.35 5.22
C PRO A 117 -12.88 -4.96 4.57
N GLY A 118 -12.16 -4.21 3.72
CA GLY A 118 -10.93 -4.66 3.06
C GLY A 118 -9.82 -5.07 4.03
N TYR A 119 -9.77 -4.50 5.24
CA TYR A 119 -8.77 -4.86 6.25
C TYR A 119 -8.88 -6.31 6.73
N MET A 120 -10.11 -6.83 6.85
CA MET A 120 -10.35 -8.25 7.21
C MET A 120 -9.78 -9.21 6.17
N GLN A 121 -9.82 -8.84 4.89
CA GLN A 121 -9.32 -9.66 3.79
C GLN A 121 -7.78 -9.79 3.83
N LEU A 122 -7.10 -8.88 4.50
CA LEU A 122 -5.65 -8.86 4.65
C LEU A 122 -5.14 -9.63 5.88
N MET A 123 -6.03 -10.20 6.71
CA MET A 123 -5.67 -10.80 7.99
C MET A 123 -4.51 -11.79 7.90
N SER A 124 -4.54 -12.71 6.93
CA SER A 124 -3.49 -13.72 6.73
C SER A 124 -2.15 -13.13 6.29
N ALA A 125 -2.16 -12.06 5.50
CA ALA A 125 -0.96 -11.36 5.06
C ALA A 125 -0.36 -10.50 6.18
N VAL A 126 -1.22 -9.87 6.98
CA VAL A 126 -0.83 -8.90 8.01
C VAL A 126 -0.22 -9.56 9.25
N GLU A 127 -0.71 -10.74 9.65
CA GLU A 127 -0.25 -11.40 10.88
C GLU A 127 1.27 -11.54 10.91
N ASN A 128 1.87 -12.03 9.82
CA ASN A 128 3.32 -12.24 9.72
C ASN A 128 4.09 -10.92 9.59
N CYS A 129 3.59 -9.98 8.78
CA CYS A 129 4.24 -8.69 8.56
C CYS A 129 4.34 -7.87 9.86
N MET A 130 3.30 -7.90 10.70
CA MET A 130 3.24 -7.06 11.89
C MET A 130 4.09 -7.56 13.06
N LEU A 131 4.62 -8.80 13.02
CA LEU A 131 5.59 -9.31 13.99
C LEU A 131 6.88 -8.46 14.04
N VAL A 132 7.25 -7.85 12.91
CA VAL A 132 8.48 -7.07 12.77
C VAL A 132 8.41 -5.75 13.53
N VAL A 133 7.21 -5.16 13.64
CA VAL A 133 6.99 -3.82 14.22
C VAL A 133 6.19 -3.83 15.53
N SER A 134 5.71 -4.99 15.96
CA SER A 134 4.86 -5.13 17.16
C SER A 134 5.51 -6.02 18.23
N GLU A 135 5.18 -5.76 19.49
CA GLU A 135 5.30 -6.73 20.57
C GLU A 135 4.09 -7.68 20.50
N VAL A 136 4.34 -8.99 20.67
CA VAL A 136 3.30 -10.01 20.62
C VAL A 136 3.32 -10.80 21.92
N LYS A 137 2.13 -10.97 22.49
CA LYS A 137 1.88 -11.82 23.66
C LYS A 137 0.91 -12.91 23.26
N GLU A 138 1.19 -14.13 23.69
CA GLU A 138 0.36 -15.29 23.42
C GLU A 138 -0.27 -15.77 24.72
N ILE A 139 -1.60 -15.91 24.72
CA ILE A 139 -2.38 -16.40 25.84
C ILE A 139 -3.32 -17.48 25.31
N GLY A 140 -3.05 -18.74 25.64
CA GLY A 140 -3.76 -19.88 25.07
C GLY A 140 -3.46 -20.00 23.57
N SER A 141 -4.51 -20.03 22.74
CA SER A 141 -4.43 -20.07 21.28
C SER A 141 -4.52 -18.68 20.62
N SER A 142 -4.59 -17.61 21.42
CA SER A 142 -4.79 -16.25 20.93
C SER A 142 -3.52 -15.41 21.03
N LYS A 143 -3.21 -14.68 19.96
CA LYS A 143 -2.12 -13.70 19.92
C LYS A 143 -2.68 -12.29 20.07
N PHE A 144 -1.99 -11.51 20.87
CA PHE A 144 -2.28 -10.11 21.09
C PHE A 144 -1.10 -9.27 20.67
N PHE A 145 -1.37 -8.21 19.91
CA PHE A 145 -0.38 -7.33 19.32
C PHE A 145 -0.43 -5.98 19.99
N ARG A 146 0.74 -5.35 20.11
CA ARG A 146 0.89 -3.94 20.47
C ARG A 146 2.03 -3.34 19.68
N LEU A 147 1.82 -2.19 19.05
CA LEU A 147 2.86 -1.52 18.27
C LEU A 147 4.03 -1.08 19.16
N ASP A 148 5.26 -1.34 18.73
CA ASP A 148 6.48 -1.00 19.47
C ASP A 148 7.27 0.09 18.72
N ASP A 149 7.41 1.27 19.34
CA ASP A 149 8.02 2.45 18.71
C ASP A 149 9.48 2.20 18.29
N SER A 150 10.24 1.42 19.07
CA SER A 150 11.64 1.10 18.77
C SER A 150 11.76 0.16 17.57
N LYS A 151 10.89 -0.86 17.50
CA LYS A 151 10.81 -1.76 16.35
C LYS A 151 10.36 -1.03 15.09
N VAL A 152 9.36 -0.17 15.18
CA VAL A 152 8.90 0.67 14.07
C VAL A 152 10.04 1.53 13.55
N LEU A 153 10.76 2.23 14.43
CA LEU A 153 11.88 3.07 14.03
C LEU A 153 12.99 2.25 13.34
N ARG A 154 13.35 1.10 13.90
CA ARG A 154 14.34 0.20 13.30
C ARG A 154 13.90 -0.31 11.93
N TRP A 155 12.62 -0.64 11.76
CA TRP A 155 12.05 -1.05 10.48
C TRP A 155 12.07 0.09 9.45
N LEU A 156 11.72 1.32 9.84
CA LEU A 156 11.80 2.50 8.96
C LEU A 156 13.25 2.76 8.52
N CYS A 157 14.21 2.73 9.44
CA CYS A 157 15.63 2.85 9.10
C CYS A 157 16.07 1.77 8.11
N TYR A 158 15.62 0.53 8.28
CA TYR A 158 15.90 -0.55 7.34
C TYR A 158 15.32 -0.28 5.96
N LYS A 159 14.08 0.22 5.86
CA LYS A 159 13.44 0.59 4.58
C LYS A 159 14.21 1.70 3.85
N VAL A 160 14.64 2.74 4.57
CA VAL A 160 15.49 3.80 4.00
C VAL A 160 16.82 3.25 3.50
N CYS A 161 17.45 2.34 4.26
CA CYS A 161 18.68 1.69 3.82
C CYS A 161 18.48 0.84 2.56
N GLN A 162 17.37 0.11 2.44
CA GLN A 162 17.05 -0.64 1.22
C GLN A 162 16.87 0.30 0.03
N LEU A 163 16.12 1.39 0.21
CA LEU A 163 15.89 2.38 -0.84
C LEU A 163 17.21 3.02 -1.29
N LYS A 164 18.09 3.38 -0.36
CA LYS A 164 19.45 3.88 -0.66
C LYS A 164 20.27 2.91 -1.50
N GLN A 165 20.13 1.60 -1.31
CA GLN A 165 20.85 0.59 -2.08
C GLN A 165 20.23 0.32 -3.46
N THR A 166 18.92 0.53 -3.59
CA THR A 166 18.17 0.25 -4.83
C THR A 166 18.21 1.43 -5.80
N LEU A 167 18.10 2.68 -5.31
CA LEU A 167 18.07 3.88 -6.15
C LEU A 167 19.22 3.96 -7.17
N PRO A 168 20.49 3.72 -6.82
CA PRO A 168 21.60 3.78 -7.79
C PRO A 168 21.52 2.71 -8.88
N LYS A 169 20.72 1.66 -8.69
CA LYS A 169 20.56 0.56 -9.65
C LYS A 169 19.44 0.81 -10.66
N LEU A 170 18.56 1.79 -10.42
CA LEU A 170 17.36 2.00 -11.23
C LEU A 170 17.64 2.77 -12.53
N ASP A 171 18.67 3.62 -12.60
CA ASP A 171 19.10 4.25 -13.85
C ASP A 171 20.56 4.77 -13.79
N LYS A 172 21.19 4.92 -14.96
CA LYS A 172 22.53 5.53 -15.12
C LYS A 172 22.60 6.97 -14.61
N ASN A 173 21.46 7.67 -14.55
CA ASN A 173 21.37 9.04 -14.05
C ASN A 173 21.48 9.14 -12.51
N TYR A 174 21.01 8.13 -11.77
CA TYR A 174 21.09 8.10 -10.30
C TYR A 174 22.43 7.59 -9.78
N ALA A 175 23.15 6.79 -10.58
CA ALA A 175 24.45 6.23 -10.21
C ALA A 175 25.59 7.27 -10.19
N VAL A 176 25.39 8.46 -10.77
CA VAL A 176 26.41 9.51 -10.94
C VAL A 176 26.29 10.63 -9.89
N GLN A 177 25.21 10.66 -9.10
CA GLN A 177 24.94 11.73 -8.14
C GLN A 177 25.63 11.49 -6.78
N SER A 178 25.96 12.59 -6.09
CA SER A 178 26.52 12.51 -4.73
C SER A 178 25.45 12.03 -3.73
N GLU A 179 25.87 11.41 -2.63
CA GLU A 179 24.95 10.86 -1.60
C GLU A 179 23.90 11.87 -1.09
N LYS A 180 24.22 13.16 -1.08
CA LYS A 180 23.30 14.23 -0.68
C LYS A 180 22.24 14.52 -1.75
N ASP A 181 22.63 14.52 -3.02
CA ASP A 181 21.75 14.93 -4.12
C ASP A 181 20.70 13.86 -4.40
N THR A 182 21.08 12.58 -4.32
CA THR A 182 20.14 11.45 -4.47
C THR A 182 19.07 11.42 -3.37
N LEU A 183 19.41 11.83 -2.15
CA LEU A 183 18.45 11.93 -1.04
C LEU A 183 17.49 13.11 -1.22
N ILE A 184 17.98 14.25 -1.71
CA ILE A 184 17.15 15.44 -1.96
C ILE A 184 16.15 15.17 -3.10
N ASP A 185 16.58 14.52 -4.18
CA ASP A 185 15.69 14.15 -5.29
C ASP A 185 14.66 13.11 -4.86
N ALA A 186 15.07 12.08 -4.11
CA ALA A 186 14.14 11.07 -3.60
C ALA A 186 13.09 11.66 -2.65
N VAL A 187 13.49 12.60 -1.79
CA VAL A 187 12.56 13.34 -0.91
C VAL A 187 11.62 14.22 -1.75
N SER A 188 12.12 14.91 -2.77
CA SER A 188 11.30 15.75 -3.65
C SER A 188 10.28 14.93 -4.46
N ILE A 189 10.63 13.70 -4.86
CA ILE A 189 9.71 12.76 -5.52
C ILE A 189 8.63 12.28 -4.54
N LEU A 190 8.98 12.00 -3.28
CA LEU A 190 8.02 11.61 -2.24
C LEU A 190 7.11 12.76 -1.78
N GLU A 191 7.53 14.01 -1.94
CA GLU A 191 6.72 15.21 -1.64
C GLU A 191 5.74 15.59 -2.77
N SER A 192 5.95 15.07 -3.99
CA SER A 192 5.13 15.37 -5.17
C SER A 192 4.07 14.29 -5.50
N ILE A 193 3.99 13.24 -4.68
CA ILE A 193 2.92 12.22 -4.66
C ILE A 193 1.97 12.50 -3.49
#